data_AF-A0A7S2KDI8-F1
#
_entry.id   AF-A0A7S2KDI8-F1
#
_cell.length_a   1.000
_cell.length_b   1.000
_cell.length_c   1.000
_cell.angle_alpha   90.00
_cell.angle_beta   90.00
_cell.angle_gamma   90.00
#
_symmetry.space_group_name_H-M   'P 1'
#
loop_
_entity.id
_entity.type
_entity.pdbx_description
1 polymer ?
#
loop_
_entity_poly.entity_id
_entity_poly.type
_entity_poly.pdbx_seq_one_letter_code
_entity_poly.pdbx_strand_id
1 'polypeptide(L)'
;VVVLSTAAGALGDLGASPGPAVHLLGPVPPGLPALSLPTPALHEVRVLLAPSLVIALMTYVVSMSVSKSFGRRFGYDVNNDQELVALGAANLLGAVSCGYPAAASMSRTAIAAEAGAASPLHGLVTAAAASAVLMFCTSWVATLPLAALAAIVVMAFKSLLLDGFAECQKTWRASCSCFVVWQIAFWATLTQDVTRGLACAVAADMLHLVYKTTRPSHSVLGRVEGSEHMYCNFR
;
A
#
# COMPACT_ATOMS: atom_id res chain seq x y z
N VAL A 1 -21.71 1.85 6.77
CA VAL A 1 -21.41 3.31 6.85
C VAL A 1 -21.92 4.01 5.60
N VAL A 2 -21.32 3.78 4.43
CA VAL A 2 -21.69 4.43 3.16
C VAL A 2 -23.21 4.44 2.89
N VAL A 3 -23.85 3.27 2.83
CA VAL A 3 -25.30 3.17 2.55
C VAL A 3 -26.15 3.92 3.58
N LEU A 4 -25.84 3.77 4.87
CA LEU A 4 -26.57 4.44 5.95
C LEU A 4 -26.35 5.96 5.95
N SER A 5 -25.13 6.43 5.67
CA SER A 5 -24.84 7.87 5.58
C SER A 5 -25.46 8.51 4.35
N THR A 6 -25.51 7.78 3.22
CA THR A 6 -26.18 8.23 2.00
C THR A 6 -27.69 8.28 2.22
N ALA A 7 -28.27 7.26 2.86
CA ALA A 7 -29.70 7.27 3.22
C ALA A 7 -30.04 8.41 4.18
N ALA A 8 -29.21 8.66 5.21
CA ALA A 8 -29.38 9.78 6.13
C ALA A 8 -29.21 11.15 5.44
N GLY A 9 -28.27 11.27 4.50
CA GLY A 9 -28.08 12.47 3.69
C GLY A 9 -29.25 12.78 2.77
N ALA A 10 -29.81 11.75 2.13
CA ALA A 10 -30.95 11.86 1.23
C ALA A 10 -32.29 12.09 1.97
N LEU A 11 -32.50 11.42 3.11
CA LEU A 11 -33.74 11.53 3.89
C LEU A 11 -33.76 12.77 4.81
N GLY A 12 -32.60 13.22 5.27
CA GLY A 12 -32.46 14.35 6.20
C GLY A 12 -32.34 15.72 5.55
N ASP A 13 -32.37 15.79 4.21
CA ASP A 13 -32.16 17.02 3.41
C ASP A 13 -31.02 17.90 3.96
N LEU A 14 -29.89 17.24 4.27
CA LEU A 14 -28.76 17.85 4.98
C LEU A 14 -28.05 18.96 4.17
N GLY A 15 -28.35 19.06 2.87
CA GLY A 15 -27.90 20.14 1.99
C GLY A 15 -28.78 21.39 2.03
N ALA A 16 -30.06 21.28 2.41
CA ALA A 16 -31.01 22.40 2.47
C ALA A 16 -31.39 22.83 3.90
N SER A 17 -30.92 22.10 4.92
CA SER A 17 -31.20 22.41 6.33
C SER A 17 -30.52 23.72 6.79
N PRO A 18 -31.22 24.58 7.56
CA PRO A 18 -30.72 25.88 8.06
C PRO A 18 -29.65 25.79 9.17
N GLY A 19 -29.00 24.62 9.34
CA GLY A 19 -27.93 24.37 10.30
C GLY A 19 -26.54 24.47 9.66
N PRO A 20 -25.45 24.03 10.34
CA PRO A 20 -24.13 23.98 9.72
C PRO A 20 -24.17 23.06 8.49
N ALA A 21 -24.00 23.65 7.31
CA ALA A 21 -24.11 22.95 6.03
C ALA A 21 -23.15 21.76 5.98
N VAL A 22 -23.72 20.55 5.89
CA VAL A 22 -22.93 19.35 5.70
C VAL A 22 -22.48 19.33 4.25
N HIS A 23 -21.18 19.49 4.01
CA HIS A 23 -20.64 19.38 2.65
C HIS A 23 -20.82 17.96 2.13
N LEU A 24 -21.58 17.84 1.05
CA LEU A 24 -21.79 16.61 0.30
C LEU A 24 -20.71 16.48 -0.78
N LEU A 25 -20.51 15.26 -1.28
CA LEU A 25 -19.54 14.98 -2.32
C LEU A 25 -19.79 15.80 -3.60
N GLY A 26 -21.05 16.02 -3.95
CA GLY A 26 -21.43 16.73 -5.18
C GLY A 26 -21.55 15.81 -6.40
N PRO A 27 -21.83 16.38 -7.58
CA PRO A 27 -22.13 15.60 -8.78
C PRO A 27 -20.92 14.79 -9.25
N VAL A 28 -21.12 13.49 -9.43
CA VAL A 28 -20.14 12.56 -10.00
C VAL A 28 -20.55 12.26 -11.44
N PRO A 29 -19.65 12.37 -12.43
CA PRO A 29 -19.97 12.09 -13.82
C PRO A 29 -20.45 10.63 -13.96
N PRO A 30 -21.63 10.40 -14.54
CA PRO A 30 -22.17 9.05 -14.71
C PRO A 30 -21.50 8.29 -15.86
N GLY A 31 -21.43 6.97 -15.70
CA GLY A 31 -20.92 6.07 -16.73
C GLY A 31 -19.47 5.66 -16.54
N LEU A 32 -18.96 4.90 -17.52
CA LEU A 32 -17.57 4.46 -17.54
C LEU A 32 -16.65 5.61 -18.00
N PRO A 33 -15.40 5.68 -17.49
CA PRO A 33 -14.46 6.70 -17.93
C PRO A 33 -14.20 6.57 -19.43
N ALA A 34 -14.09 7.72 -20.11
CA ALA A 34 -13.71 7.74 -21.51
C ALA A 34 -12.28 7.21 -21.68
N LEU A 35 -12.08 6.33 -22.65
CA LEU A 35 -10.75 5.85 -22.99
C LEU A 35 -9.99 6.99 -23.68
N SER A 36 -8.83 7.35 -23.14
CA SER A 36 -7.94 8.34 -23.72
C SER A 36 -6.52 7.79 -23.74
N LEU A 37 -5.81 8.00 -24.85
CA LEU A 37 -4.40 7.66 -24.92
C LEU A 37 -3.59 8.79 -24.27
N PRO A 38 -2.72 8.50 -23.29
CA PRO A 38 -1.90 9.53 -22.68
C PRO A 38 -0.87 10.05 -23.68
N THR A 39 -0.94 11.33 -24.01
CA THR A 39 0.03 12.03 -24.88
C THR A 39 0.79 13.09 -24.08
N PRO A 40 1.73 12.70 -23.20
CA PRO A 40 2.42 13.65 -22.34
C PRO A 40 3.39 14.52 -23.14
N ALA A 41 3.47 15.80 -22.81
CA ALA A 41 4.49 16.68 -23.36
C ALA A 41 5.88 16.26 -22.83
N LEU A 42 6.95 16.49 -23.61
CA LEU A 42 8.31 16.13 -23.19
C LEU A 42 8.71 16.76 -21.85
N HIS A 43 8.22 17.97 -21.57
CA HIS A 43 8.41 18.64 -20.28
C HIS A 43 7.75 17.86 -19.12
N GLU A 44 6.51 17.39 -19.30
CA GLU A 44 5.78 16.62 -18.28
C GLU A 44 6.49 15.30 -17.99
N VAL A 45 6.96 14.61 -19.03
CA VAL A 45 7.74 13.37 -18.87
C VAL A 45 8.97 13.64 -18.00
N ARG A 46 9.72 14.73 -18.25
CA ARG A 46 10.91 15.06 -17.46
C ARG A 46 10.61 15.34 -15.99
N VAL A 47 9.52 16.07 -15.70
CA VAL A 47 9.12 16.41 -14.33
C VAL A 47 8.56 15.19 -13.58
N LEU A 48 7.83 14.31 -14.27
CA LEU A 48 7.16 13.17 -13.67
C LEU A 48 8.01 11.88 -13.65
N LEU A 49 9.13 11.82 -14.37
CA LEU A 49 9.96 10.62 -14.45
C LEU A 49 10.45 10.15 -13.07
N ALA A 50 11.03 11.05 -12.27
CA ALA A 50 11.53 10.67 -10.95
C ALA A 50 10.41 10.26 -9.96
N PRO A 51 9.31 11.03 -9.80
CA PRO A 51 8.17 10.61 -8.97
C PRO A 51 7.52 9.30 -9.45
N SER A 52 7.36 9.11 -10.76
CA SER A 52 6.73 7.91 -11.31
C SER A 52 7.56 6.65 -11.08
N LEU A 53 8.89 6.74 -11.15
CA LEU A 53 9.79 5.63 -10.78
C LEU A 53 9.64 5.24 -9.31
N VAL A 54 9.54 6.23 -8.42
CA VAL A 54 9.30 5.97 -6.99
C VAL A 54 7.95 5.30 -6.78
N ILE A 55 6.89 5.81 -7.42
CA ILE A 55 5.55 5.21 -7.34
C ILE A 55 5.59 3.77 -7.88
N ALA A 56 6.21 3.53 -9.03
CA ALA A 56 6.31 2.20 -9.64
C ALA A 56 7.06 1.21 -8.73
N LEU A 57 8.16 1.63 -8.11
CA LEU A 57 8.89 0.82 -7.15
C LEU A 57 8.02 0.51 -5.92
N MET A 58 7.32 1.51 -5.38
CA MET A 58 6.45 1.34 -4.21
C MET A 58 5.25 0.44 -4.51
N THR A 59 4.56 0.63 -5.64
CA THR A 59 3.44 -0.24 -6.03
C THR A 59 3.90 -1.69 -6.23
N TYR A 60 5.09 -1.90 -6.80
CA TYR A 60 5.68 -3.23 -6.92
C TYR A 60 6.03 -3.84 -5.56
N VAL A 61 6.76 -3.12 -4.70
CA VAL A 61 7.16 -3.60 -3.36
C VAL A 61 5.94 -3.93 -2.51
N VAL A 62 4.92 -3.07 -2.51
CA VAL A 62 3.66 -3.32 -1.80
C VAL A 62 2.98 -4.56 -2.36
N SER A 63 2.84 -4.67 -3.68
CA SER A 63 2.17 -5.82 -4.31
C SER A 63 2.89 -7.12 -4.03
N MET A 64 4.22 -7.16 -4.19
CA MET A 64 5.07 -8.29 -3.83
C MET A 64 4.96 -8.69 -2.38
N SER A 65 4.90 -7.72 -1.47
CA SER A 65 4.79 -7.98 -0.04
C SER A 65 3.46 -8.67 0.29
N VAL A 66 2.36 -8.24 -0.32
CA VAL A 66 1.05 -8.90 -0.20
C VAL A 66 1.10 -10.29 -0.82
N SER A 67 1.54 -10.41 -2.08
CA SER A 67 1.58 -11.69 -2.80
C SER A 67 2.41 -12.73 -2.04
N LYS A 68 3.60 -12.39 -1.54
CA LYS A 68 4.46 -13.30 -0.75
C LYS A 68 3.91 -13.62 0.64
N SER A 69 3.14 -12.71 1.25
CA SER A 69 2.48 -12.98 2.52
C SER A 69 1.38 -14.04 2.35
N PHE A 70 0.58 -13.90 1.29
CA PHE A 70 -0.47 -14.87 0.96
C PHE A 70 0.09 -16.18 0.41
N GLY A 71 1.15 -16.15 -0.41
CA GLY A 71 1.86 -17.35 -0.86
C GLY A 71 2.37 -18.20 0.31
N ARG A 72 2.96 -17.55 1.33
CA ARG A 72 3.35 -18.23 2.58
C ARG A 72 2.16 -18.74 3.38
N ARG A 73 1.06 -17.98 3.46
CA ARG A 73 -0.16 -18.37 4.20
C ARG A 73 -0.84 -19.60 3.60
N PHE A 74 -0.89 -19.69 2.27
CA PHE A 74 -1.61 -20.73 1.54
C PHE A 74 -0.72 -21.80 0.91
N GLY A 75 0.60 -21.69 1.07
CA GLY A 75 1.57 -22.71 0.65
C GLY A 75 1.81 -22.78 -0.86
N TYR A 76 1.71 -21.65 -1.57
CA TYR A 76 2.02 -21.57 -3.01
C TYR A 76 3.19 -20.62 -3.27
N ASP A 77 3.92 -20.90 -4.35
CA ASP A 77 5.04 -20.08 -4.78
C ASP A 77 4.58 -18.89 -5.63
N VAL A 78 5.23 -17.75 -5.42
CA VAL A 78 4.98 -16.51 -6.15
C VAL A 78 6.12 -16.27 -7.13
N ASN A 79 5.82 -16.26 -8.43
CA ASN A 79 6.79 -15.90 -9.46
C ASN A 79 6.95 -14.37 -9.52
N ASN A 80 8.15 -13.87 -9.21
CA ASN A 80 8.37 -12.44 -9.11
C ASN A 80 8.25 -11.70 -10.46
N ASP A 81 8.77 -12.30 -11.53
CA ASP A 81 8.80 -11.69 -12.86
C ASP A 81 7.38 -11.60 -13.44
N GLN A 82 6.57 -12.64 -13.23
CA GLN A 82 5.20 -12.67 -13.71
C GLN A 82 4.32 -11.60 -13.03
N GLU A 83 4.47 -11.41 -11.73
CA GLU A 83 3.76 -10.37 -10.98
C GLU A 83 4.18 -8.96 -11.41
N LEU A 84 5.47 -8.75 -11.71
CA LEU A 84 5.96 -7.47 -12.24
C LEU A 84 5.32 -7.14 -13.60
N VAL A 85 5.31 -8.12 -14.52
CA VAL A 85 4.68 -7.97 -15.84
C VAL A 85 3.17 -7.73 -15.70
N ALA A 86 2.49 -8.49 -14.83
CA ALA A 86 1.05 -8.33 -14.60
C ALA A 86 0.71 -6.95 -14.02
N LEU A 87 1.47 -6.47 -13.04
CA LEU A 87 1.28 -5.15 -12.44
C LEU A 87 1.55 -4.02 -13.45
N GLY A 88 2.60 -4.17 -14.27
CA GLY A 88 2.92 -3.23 -15.34
C GLY A 88 1.81 -3.14 -16.38
N ALA A 89 1.35 -4.30 -16.89
CA ALA A 89 0.24 -4.36 -17.84
C ALA A 89 -1.06 -3.78 -17.27
N ALA A 90 -1.39 -4.08 -16.01
CA ALA A 90 -2.58 -3.53 -15.36
C ALA A 90 -2.53 -1.99 -15.25
N ASN A 91 -1.38 -1.43 -14.90
CA ASN A 91 -1.22 0.03 -14.81
C ASN A 91 -1.20 0.72 -16.18
N LEU A 92 -0.63 0.08 -17.21
CA LEU A 92 -0.69 0.60 -18.59
C LEU A 92 -2.13 0.61 -19.12
N LEU A 93 -2.90 -0.45 -18.89
CA LEU A 93 -4.32 -0.50 -19.23
C LEU A 93 -5.12 0.53 -18.43
N GLY A 94 -4.82 0.68 -17.13
CA GLY A 94 -5.43 1.68 -16.26
C GLY A 94 -5.18 3.11 -16.74
N ALA A 95 -3.98 3.40 -17.25
CA ALA A 95 -3.64 4.73 -17.78
C ALA A 95 -4.53 5.13 -18.96
N VAL A 96 -4.94 4.18 -19.81
CA VAL A 96 -5.86 4.46 -20.94
C VAL A 96 -7.26 4.84 -20.46
N SER A 97 -7.65 4.40 -19.26
CA SER A 97 -8.92 4.76 -18.62
C SER A 97 -8.86 5.98 -17.70
N CYS A 98 -7.79 6.79 -17.78
CA CYS A 98 -7.53 7.90 -16.87
C CYS A 98 -7.43 7.48 -15.38
N GLY A 99 -6.97 6.25 -15.13
CA GLY A 99 -6.83 5.69 -13.79
C GLY A 99 -5.57 6.15 -13.05
N TYR A 100 -5.64 6.18 -11.72
CA TYR A 100 -4.46 6.32 -10.86
C TYR A 100 -3.66 5.00 -10.77
N PRO A 101 -2.35 5.06 -10.50
CA PRO A 101 -1.54 3.86 -10.29
C PRO A 101 -2.14 2.94 -9.22
N ALA A 102 -2.37 1.69 -9.61
CA ALA A 102 -2.93 0.67 -8.75
C ALA A 102 -1.83 -0.20 -8.12
N ALA A 103 -2.09 -0.66 -6.90
CA ALA A 103 -1.26 -1.61 -6.16
C ALA A 103 -2.15 -2.63 -5.43
N ALA A 104 -1.56 -3.72 -4.95
CA ALA A 104 -2.27 -4.68 -4.11
C ALA A 104 -2.73 -4.03 -2.79
N SER A 105 -3.79 -4.57 -2.22
CA SER A 105 -4.35 -4.13 -0.93
C SER A 105 -4.48 -5.32 -0.01
N MET A 106 -3.75 -5.31 1.11
CA MET A 106 -3.82 -6.39 2.11
C MET A 106 -5.25 -6.57 2.63
N SER A 107 -5.94 -5.48 2.98
CA SER A 107 -7.30 -5.53 3.53
C SER A 107 -8.30 -6.15 2.55
N ARG A 108 -8.33 -5.70 1.28
CA ARG A 108 -9.25 -6.26 0.27
C ARG A 108 -8.93 -7.73 -0.04
N THR A 109 -7.66 -8.08 -0.11
CA THR A 109 -7.22 -9.45 -0.40
C THR A 109 -7.52 -10.40 0.77
N ALA A 110 -7.37 -9.92 2.01
CA ALA A 110 -7.72 -10.68 3.22
C ALA A 110 -9.21 -10.98 3.28
N ILE A 111 -10.07 -9.98 3.05
CA ILE A 111 -11.53 -10.17 3.03
C ILE A 111 -11.93 -11.15 1.92
N ALA A 112 -11.35 -11.02 0.73
CA ALA A 112 -11.62 -11.95 -0.37
C ALA A 112 -11.20 -13.39 -0.03
N ALA A 113 -10.03 -13.57 0.57
CA ALA A 113 -9.54 -14.88 0.99
C ALA A 113 -10.40 -15.49 2.11
N GLU A 114 -10.85 -14.69 3.09
CA GLU A 114 -11.77 -15.11 4.15
C GLU A 114 -13.16 -15.47 3.60
N ALA A 115 -13.60 -14.80 2.53
CA ALA A 115 -14.81 -15.15 1.79
C ALA A 115 -14.64 -16.40 0.90
N GLY A 116 -13.47 -17.03 0.89
CA GLY A 116 -13.19 -18.26 0.13
C GLY A 116 -12.87 -18.04 -1.34
N ALA A 117 -12.44 -16.83 -1.74
CA ALA A 117 -12.03 -16.56 -3.12
C ALA A 117 -10.78 -17.37 -3.47
N ALA A 118 -10.94 -18.38 -4.34
CA ALA A 118 -9.87 -19.28 -4.77
C ALA A 118 -9.41 -19.05 -6.22
N SER A 119 -10.00 -18.09 -6.95
CA SER A 119 -9.64 -17.81 -8.34
C SER A 119 -9.60 -16.31 -8.64
N PRO A 120 -8.87 -15.88 -9.70
CA PRO A 120 -8.83 -14.49 -10.16
C PRO A 120 -10.20 -13.93 -10.58
N LEU A 121 -11.20 -14.79 -10.81
CA LEU A 121 -12.56 -14.39 -11.19
C LEU A 121 -13.22 -13.46 -10.17
N HIS A 122 -12.84 -13.55 -8.89
CA HIS A 122 -13.26 -12.58 -7.87
C HIS A 122 -12.93 -11.13 -8.30
N GLY A 123 -11.77 -10.90 -8.91
CA GLY A 123 -11.38 -9.59 -9.44
C GLY A 123 -12.37 -9.07 -10.47
N LEU A 124 -12.79 -9.92 -11.41
CA LEU A 124 -13.77 -9.59 -12.44
C LEU A 124 -15.14 -9.24 -11.84
N VAL A 125 -15.59 -10.01 -10.84
CA VAL A 125 -16.85 -9.73 -10.13
C VAL A 125 -16.78 -8.39 -9.40
N THR A 126 -15.68 -8.10 -8.71
CA THR A 126 -15.51 -6.80 -8.03
C THR A 126 -15.45 -5.63 -9.01
N ALA A 127 -14.81 -5.79 -10.16
CA ALA A 127 -14.78 -4.78 -11.21
C ALA A 127 -16.19 -4.55 -11.79
N ALA A 128 -16.92 -5.61 -12.10
CA ALA A 128 -18.29 -5.52 -12.62
C ALA A 128 -19.24 -4.84 -11.61
N ALA A 129 -19.12 -5.17 -10.33
CA ALA A 129 -19.89 -4.53 -9.26
C ALA A 129 -19.55 -3.03 -9.16
N ALA A 130 -18.27 -2.66 -9.22
CA ALA A 130 -17.85 -1.26 -9.21
C ALA A 130 -18.37 -0.49 -10.43
N SER A 131 -18.32 -1.09 -11.63
CA SER A 131 -18.89 -0.51 -12.85
C SER A 131 -20.40 -0.31 -12.73
N ALA A 132 -21.14 -1.28 -12.17
CA ALA A 132 -22.58 -1.14 -11.95
C ALA A 132 -22.91 0.04 -11.01
N VAL A 133 -22.14 0.22 -9.93
CA VAL A 133 -22.30 1.37 -9.02
C VAL A 133 -22.07 2.70 -9.75
N LEU A 134 -21.05 2.79 -10.62
CA LEU A 134 -20.78 4.00 -11.41
C LEU A 134 -21.84 4.29 -12.48
N MET A 135 -22.54 3.27 -12.98
CA MET A 135 -23.59 3.44 -13.98
C MET A 135 -24.94 3.79 -13.37
N PHE A 136 -25.31 3.19 -12.23
CA PHE A 136 -26.67 3.28 -11.69
C PHE A 136 -26.79 4.06 -10.37
N CYS A 137 -25.71 4.19 -9.60
CA CYS A 137 -25.76 4.73 -8.24
C CYS A 137 -25.11 6.11 -8.08
N THR A 138 -24.67 6.78 -9.15
CA THR A 138 -23.97 8.07 -9.08
C THR A 138 -24.79 9.19 -8.44
N SER A 139 -26.10 9.23 -8.71
CA SER A 139 -27.01 10.18 -8.04
C SER A 139 -27.06 9.98 -6.53
N TRP A 140 -26.96 8.73 -6.05
CA TRP A 140 -26.92 8.42 -4.62
C TRP A 140 -25.57 8.79 -4.03
N VAL A 141 -24.48 8.46 -4.72
CA VAL A 141 -23.11 8.81 -4.31
C VAL A 141 -22.91 10.33 -4.18
N ALA A 142 -23.59 11.14 -5.00
CA ALA A 142 -23.52 12.59 -4.91
C ALA A 142 -24.04 13.17 -3.57
N THR A 143 -24.97 12.46 -2.92
CA THR A 143 -25.54 12.87 -1.62
C THR A 143 -24.71 12.40 -0.42
N LEU A 144 -23.54 11.83 -0.65
CA LEU A 144 -22.72 11.24 0.39
C LEU A 144 -21.99 12.35 1.19
N PRO A 145 -22.12 12.39 2.53
CA PRO A 145 -21.45 13.39 3.35
C PRO A 145 -19.92 13.25 3.34
N LEU A 146 -19.19 14.35 3.11
CA LEU A 146 -17.72 14.36 3.18
C LEU A 146 -17.21 13.94 4.56
N ALA A 147 -17.96 14.23 5.63
CA ALA A 147 -17.62 13.78 6.99
C ALA A 147 -17.58 12.25 7.12
N ALA A 148 -18.47 11.53 6.43
CA ALA A 148 -18.48 10.05 6.44
C ALA A 148 -17.27 9.49 5.68
N LEU A 149 -16.90 10.10 4.55
CA LEU A 149 -15.67 9.75 3.82
C LEU A 149 -14.42 10.01 4.68
N ALA A 150 -14.33 11.18 5.32
CA ALA A 150 -13.24 11.51 6.21
C ALA A 150 -13.13 10.51 7.38
N ALA A 151 -14.24 10.11 7.98
CA ALA A 151 -14.25 9.10 9.05
C ALA A 151 -13.73 7.74 8.56
N ILE A 152 -14.11 7.30 7.36
CA ILE A 152 -13.60 6.06 6.75
C ILE A 152 -12.09 6.14 6.53
N VAL A 153 -11.60 7.27 6.02
CA VAL A 153 -10.17 7.50 5.80
C VAL A 153 -9.40 7.48 7.12
N VAL A 154 -9.87 8.19 8.15
CA VAL A 154 -9.26 8.19 9.50
C VAL A 154 -9.22 6.78 10.10
N MET A 155 -10.29 6.00 9.93
CA MET A 155 -10.33 4.61 10.40
C MET A 155 -9.34 3.71 9.65
N ALA A 156 -9.15 3.92 8.34
CA ALA A 156 -8.13 3.20 7.57
C ALA A 156 -6.71 3.56 8.06
N PHE A 157 -6.43 4.84 8.30
CA PHE A 157 -5.15 5.29 8.85
C PHE A 157 -4.89 4.79 10.27
N LYS A 158 -5.93 4.62 11.09
CA LYS A 158 -5.79 4.08 12.45
C LYS A 158 -5.10 2.73 12.45
N SER A 159 -5.49 1.79 11.58
CA SER A 159 -4.82 0.50 11.47
C SER A 159 -3.36 0.68 11.10
N LEU A 160 -3.09 1.48 10.07
CA LEU A 160 -1.73 1.75 9.59
C LEU A 160 -0.83 2.34 10.68
N LEU A 161 -1.35 3.25 11.49
CA LEU A 161 -0.60 3.86 12.60
C LEU A 161 -0.33 2.86 13.72
N LEU A 162 -1.35 2.10 14.15
CA LEU A 162 -1.19 1.08 15.19
C LEU A 162 -0.19 0.00 14.79
N ASP A 163 -0.28 -0.48 13.54
CA ASP A 163 0.66 -1.44 12.97
C ASP A 163 2.07 -0.84 12.89
N GLY A 164 2.19 0.43 12.49
CA GLY A 164 3.46 1.16 12.45
C GLY A 164 4.14 1.28 13.83
N PHE A 165 3.37 1.59 14.89
CA PHE A 165 3.90 1.61 16.26
C PHE A 165 4.33 0.23 16.73
N ALA A 166 3.57 -0.82 16.40
CA ALA A 166 3.93 -2.19 16.74
C ALA A 166 5.24 -2.61 16.05
N GLU A 167 5.41 -2.29 14.77
CA GLU A 167 6.66 -2.57 14.03
C GLU A 167 7.85 -1.77 14.57
N CYS A 168 7.65 -0.51 14.96
CA CYS A 168 8.64 0.31 15.63
C CYS A 168 9.14 -0.35 16.94
N GLN A 169 8.22 -0.80 17.79
CA GLN A 169 8.56 -1.50 19.04
C GLN A 169 9.28 -2.83 18.80
N LYS A 170 8.83 -3.63 17.82
CA LYS A 170 9.49 -4.88 17.43
C LYS A 170 10.92 -4.63 16.96
N THR A 171 11.11 -3.63 16.10
CA THR A 171 12.42 -3.29 15.54
C THR A 171 13.38 -2.82 16.62
N TRP A 172 12.91 -1.98 17.56
CA TRP A 172 13.69 -1.55 18.72
C TRP A 172 14.18 -2.74 19.56
N ARG A 173 13.29 -3.70 19.84
CA ARG A 173 13.65 -4.92 20.61
C ARG A 173 14.58 -5.86 19.84
N ALA A 174 14.49 -5.89 18.51
CA ALA A 174 15.29 -6.78 17.67
C ALA A 174 16.71 -6.25 17.44
N SER A 175 16.86 -4.98 17.08
CA SER A 175 18.18 -4.37 16.83
C SER A 175 18.12 -2.85 16.87
N CYS A 176 18.96 -2.24 17.71
CA CYS A 176 19.13 -0.79 17.76
C CYS A 176 19.55 -0.21 16.39
N SER A 177 20.38 -0.92 15.61
CA SER A 177 20.83 -0.43 14.31
C SER A 177 19.70 -0.40 13.27
N CYS A 178 18.86 -1.45 13.20
CA CYS A 178 17.68 -1.42 12.33
C CYS A 178 16.69 -0.33 12.75
N PHE A 179 16.56 -0.08 14.05
CA PHE A 179 15.69 0.99 14.54
C PHE A 179 16.13 2.38 14.08
N VAL A 180 17.44 2.65 14.07
CA VAL A 180 17.97 3.92 13.55
C VAL A 180 17.62 4.10 12.07
N VAL A 181 17.79 3.05 11.25
CA VAL A 181 17.41 3.09 9.83
C VAL A 181 15.91 3.38 9.66
N TRP A 182 15.06 2.70 10.45
CA TRP A 182 13.62 2.95 10.47
C TRP A 182 13.30 4.41 10.83
N GLN A 183 13.98 4.97 11.83
CA GLN A 183 13.74 6.32 12.31
C GLN A 183 14.17 7.38 11.28
N ILE A 184 15.28 7.13 10.58
CA ILE A 184 15.74 7.97 9.46
C ILE A 184 14.70 7.95 8.34
N ALA A 185 14.22 6.77 7.93
CA ALA A 185 13.21 6.63 6.88
C ALA A 185 11.91 7.37 7.24
N PHE A 186 11.45 7.24 8.50
CA PHE A 186 10.26 7.91 9.00
C PHE A 186 10.38 9.44 8.95
N TRP A 187 11.43 10.01 9.55
CA TRP A 187 11.59 11.47 9.60
C TRP A 187 11.93 12.08 8.24
N ALA A 188 12.71 11.39 7.41
CA ALA A 188 13.01 11.87 6.06
C ALA A 188 11.74 11.99 5.22
N THR A 189 10.87 10.98 5.27
CA THR A 189 9.58 10.99 4.56
C THR A 189 8.63 12.05 5.11
N LEU A 190 8.60 12.22 6.44
CA LEU A 190 7.72 13.19 7.08
C LEU A 190 8.12 14.65 6.78
N THR A 191 9.40 14.92 6.54
CA THR A 191 9.92 16.30 6.37
C THR A 191 10.20 16.71 4.92
N GLN A 192 10.45 15.77 3.99
CA GLN A 192 10.96 16.07 2.65
C GLN A 192 10.14 15.48 1.48
N ASP A 193 8.94 14.96 1.74
CA ASP A 193 8.10 14.19 0.81
C ASP A 193 8.56 12.74 0.58
N VAL A 194 7.63 11.93 0.04
CA VAL A 194 7.81 10.49 -0.17
C VAL A 194 8.97 10.17 -1.11
N THR A 195 9.17 10.95 -2.18
CA THR A 195 10.23 10.72 -3.17
C THR A 195 11.62 10.83 -2.55
N ARG A 196 11.88 11.90 -1.80
CA ARG A 196 13.18 12.13 -1.15
C ARG A 196 13.34 11.24 0.08
N GLY A 197 12.27 11.08 0.87
CA GLY A 197 12.24 10.20 2.02
C GLY A 197 12.62 8.76 1.70
N LEU A 198 12.07 8.21 0.61
CA LEU A 198 12.42 6.87 0.14
C LEU A 198 13.90 6.79 -0.30
N ALA A 199 14.39 7.77 -1.06
CA ALA A 199 15.79 7.79 -1.48
C ALA A 199 16.75 7.81 -0.28
N CYS A 200 16.45 8.62 0.74
CA CYS A 200 17.20 8.64 2.00
C CYS A 200 17.11 7.32 2.75
N ALA A 201 15.93 6.69 2.80
CA ALA A 201 15.72 5.40 3.46
C ALA A 201 16.55 4.29 2.81
N VAL A 202 16.51 4.19 1.48
CA VAL A 202 17.29 3.19 0.71
C VAL A 202 18.79 3.42 0.89
N ALA A 203 19.25 4.68 0.83
CA ALA A 203 20.66 4.99 1.05
C ALA A 203 21.12 4.61 2.48
N ALA A 204 20.31 4.92 3.49
CA ALA A 204 20.60 4.56 4.88
C ALA A 204 20.63 3.03 5.08
N ASP A 205 19.70 2.30 4.46
CA ASP A 205 19.66 0.83 4.52
C ASP A 205 20.86 0.20 3.83
N MET A 206 21.25 0.68 2.64
CA MET A 206 22.46 0.20 1.95
C MET A 206 23.72 0.47 2.76
N LEU A 207 23.87 1.67 3.33
CA LEU A 207 24.99 2.00 4.21
C LEU A 207 25.02 1.08 5.44
N HIS A 208 23.86 0.82 6.04
CA HIS A 208 23.75 -0.09 7.17
C HIS A 208 24.16 -1.52 6.79
N LEU A 209 23.73 -2.02 5.64
CA LEU A 209 24.09 -3.34 5.13
C LEU A 209 25.59 -3.47 4.90
N VAL A 210 26.22 -2.46 4.28
CA VAL A 210 27.67 -2.43 4.06
C VAL A 210 28.42 -2.42 5.39
N TYR A 211 27.99 -1.58 6.35
CA TYR A 211 28.59 -1.53 7.69
C TYR A 211 28.51 -2.88 8.42
N LYS A 212 27.36 -3.55 8.36
CA LYS A 212 27.15 -4.86 8.98
C LYS A 212 27.97 -5.96 8.30
N THR A 213 28.09 -5.93 6.98
CA THR A 213 28.85 -6.92 6.20
C THR A 213 30.36 -6.79 6.41
N THR A 214 30.86 -5.56 6.61
CA THR A 214 32.29 -5.27 6.82
C THR A 214 32.78 -5.54 8.25
N ARG A 215 31.87 -5.76 9.21
CA ARG A 215 32.21 -6.11 10.59
C ARG A 215 31.54 -7.43 11.01
N PRO A 216 31.92 -8.57 10.38
CA PRO A 216 31.36 -9.86 10.76
C PRO A 216 31.72 -10.18 12.21
N SER A 217 30.75 -10.72 12.95
CA SER A 217 31.00 -11.22 14.29
C SER A 217 31.90 -12.45 14.18
N HIS A 218 33.12 -12.34 14.71
CA HIS A 218 34.03 -13.47 14.83
C HIS A 218 33.81 -14.10 16.22
N SER A 219 33.51 -15.40 16.24
CA SER A 219 33.51 -16.20 17.45
C SER A 219 34.75 -17.08 17.45
N VAL A 220 35.45 -17.13 18.58
CA VAL A 220 36.58 -18.04 18.77
C VAL A 220 35.99 -19.36 19.29
N LEU A 221 36.10 -20.42 18.50
CA LEU A 221 35.60 -21.75 18.84
C LEU A 221 36.70 -22.53 19.57
N GLY A 222 36.40 -23.05 20.76
CA GLY A 222 37.25 -23.98 21.50
C GLY A 222 36.68 -25.39 21.49
N ARG A 223 37.56 -26.40 21.57
CA ARG A 223 37.16 -27.81 21.60
C ARG A 223 36.66 -28.19 23.00
N VAL A 224 35.53 -28.89 23.08
CA VAL A 224 34.99 -29.40 24.35
C VAL A 224 35.76 -30.64 24.79
N GLU A 225 36.24 -30.68 26.04
CA GLU A 225 36.95 -31.82 26.61
C GLU A 225 36.07 -33.09 26.59
N GLY A 226 36.61 -34.19 26.05
CA GLY A 226 35.91 -35.48 25.95
C GLY A 226 35.10 -35.71 24.66
N SER A 227 35.12 -34.77 23.71
CA SER A 227 34.47 -34.94 22.40
C SER A 227 35.41 -34.59 21.24
N GLU A 228 35.51 -35.48 20.24
CA GLU A 228 36.38 -35.30 19.07
C GLU A 228 35.80 -34.30 18.04
N HIS A 229 34.50 -34.02 18.08
CA HIS A 229 33.79 -33.29 17.02
C HIS A 229 32.89 -32.14 17.52
N MET A 230 32.89 -31.80 18.81
CA MET A 230 32.15 -30.63 19.32
C MET A 230 33.07 -29.47 19.65
N TYR A 231 32.79 -28.34 19.01
CA TYR A 231 33.43 -27.05 19.25
C TYR A 231 32.38 -26.08 19.78
N CYS A 232 32.67 -25.41 20.89
CA CYS A 232 31.80 -24.42 21.50
C CYS A 232 32.44 -23.03 21.41
N ASN A 233 31.60 -22.00 21.28
CA ASN A 233 32.06 -20.62 21.31
C ASN A 233 32.64 -20.31 22.71
N PHE A 234 33.86 -19.79 22.77
CA PHE A 234 34.57 -19.45 24.01
C PHE A 234 34.16 -18.08 24.57
N ARG A 235 33.05 -17.51 24.10
CA ARG A 235 32.47 -16.22 24.50
C ARG A 235 30.95 -16.24 24.51
#